data_AF-A0A538CPJ4-F1
#
_entry.id   AF-A0A538CPJ4-F1
#
_cell.length_a   1.000
_cell.length_b   1.000
_cell.length_c   1.000
_cell.angle_alpha   90.00
_cell.angle_beta   90.00
_cell.angle_gamma   90.00
#
_symmetry.space_group_name_H-M   'P 1'
#
loop_
_entity.id
_entity.type
_entity.pdbx_description
1 polymer ?
#
loop_
_entity_poly.entity_id
_entity_poly.type
_entity_poly.pdbx_seq_one_letter_code
_entity_poly.pdbx_strand_id
1 'polypeptide(L)'
;MEARCTRRIVASGIAAAGLLNAGSTAQAARPTIYVVAPGTIPRFIAQPAAFGLFVPGAGGRISRAGAVASLRRGKVGDESLGRKPGGRILADVGFGIPQHPVSRPLVYVELPPPGRHSNTHRYPVAFVGAGYRGILTSAATRIRGLVSVADIAPTLVSLQKGRSPRIKSSPDADTTDDLRWLDRRLTRVHHDRGWTYVETILLVLALVAVAPAAGALGGAGAIAASMLLSFLGVTTFWVVIVAMLLLTVGLVFAGSARRRLIPFSVGLFLIGYLAVLTLSSETNSLAVFGARPDGGARFYGIGNQLETLMLAPLIAAVVVGGLPWLAPLGALALVTVGWSKAGADGGGLIVFAAALAVLLLRLRPVPVSWRSAVLAGAGVVALVLALVGIDAALGGSSHVTQAVGSGPGSLLGDLGHRLHLSWLVATRSAVNVGFFLVSLAILVWIGTRRPRRAAIDAMLVALAVSLLVNDTPVEVISLGALGCLALLRFESVDSRPMRRGALTAVGVLAALALAGCGSQGVVSPAPKTVVGTVKQEAPGKAIFINQGCGACHTYTPAGPEAKGNIGPDLDKLATYAKQAKQPLETFVHDSIVDPNKYVQKGFPKNVMPKSYKTLPAGDLKDLVDFLTKPQG
;
A
#
# COMPACT_ATOMS: atom_id res chain seq x y z
N MET A 1 12.42 -6.96 -68.70
CA MET A 1 13.02 -5.83 -67.93
C MET A 1 12.42 -5.69 -66.52
N GLU A 2 11.19 -6.14 -66.26
CA GLU A 2 10.49 -5.95 -64.99
C GLU A 2 11.15 -6.63 -63.77
N ALA A 3 11.63 -7.87 -63.88
CA ALA A 3 12.19 -8.61 -62.75
C ALA A 3 13.45 -7.98 -62.11
N ARG A 4 14.24 -7.21 -62.88
CA ARG A 4 15.44 -6.51 -62.36
C ARG A 4 15.07 -5.22 -61.62
N CYS A 5 13.97 -4.58 -62.00
CA CYS A 5 13.48 -3.36 -61.36
C CYS A 5 12.91 -3.68 -59.98
N THR A 6 12.11 -4.75 -59.87
CA THR A 6 11.52 -5.20 -58.60
C THR A 6 12.58 -5.65 -57.60
N ARG A 7 13.63 -6.36 -58.05
CA ARG A 7 14.76 -6.74 -57.18
C ARG A 7 15.54 -5.54 -56.63
N ARG A 8 15.73 -4.48 -57.44
CA ARG A 8 16.39 -3.25 -57.00
C ARG A 8 15.55 -2.47 -56.00
N ILE A 9 14.23 -2.39 -56.20
CA ILE A 9 13.33 -1.73 -55.25
C ILE A 9 13.30 -2.48 -53.90
N VAL A 10 13.23 -3.81 -53.93
CA VAL A 10 13.25 -4.63 -52.71
C VAL A 10 14.60 -4.54 -51.99
N ALA A 11 15.72 -4.59 -52.73
CA ALA A 11 17.05 -4.44 -52.13
C ALA A 11 17.27 -3.04 -51.53
N SER A 12 16.82 -1.99 -52.22
CA SER A 12 16.86 -0.61 -51.70
C SER A 12 15.93 -0.42 -50.50
N GLY A 13 14.77 -1.07 -50.48
CA GLY A 13 13.84 -1.08 -49.34
C GLY A 13 14.42 -1.77 -48.11
N ILE A 14 15.12 -2.90 -48.30
CA ILE A 14 15.81 -3.62 -47.22
C ILE A 14 17.02 -2.84 -46.72
N ALA A 15 17.79 -2.20 -47.60
CA ALA A 15 18.92 -1.35 -47.22
C ALA A 15 18.46 -0.08 -46.50
N ALA A 16 17.36 0.55 -46.93
CA ALA A 16 16.75 1.69 -46.26
C ALA A 16 16.15 1.30 -44.89
N ALA A 17 15.51 0.13 -44.78
CA ALA A 17 15.05 -0.42 -43.50
C ALA A 17 16.23 -0.78 -42.58
N GLY A 18 17.35 -1.27 -43.14
CA GLY A 18 18.60 -1.53 -42.43
C GLY A 18 19.28 -0.25 -41.93
N LEU A 19 19.28 0.83 -42.71
CA LEU A 19 19.82 2.15 -42.34
C LEU A 19 18.91 2.88 -41.34
N LEU A 20 17.59 2.74 -41.44
CA LEU A 20 16.62 3.27 -40.47
C LEU A 20 16.69 2.52 -39.13
N ASN A 21 17.00 1.21 -39.13
CA ASN A 21 17.28 0.44 -37.92
C ASN A 21 18.68 0.70 -37.34
N ALA A 22 19.68 0.97 -38.17
CA ALA A 22 21.04 1.27 -37.72
C ALA A 22 21.13 2.64 -37.01
N GLY A 23 20.26 3.59 -37.36
CA GLY A 23 20.14 4.88 -36.68
C GLY A 23 19.38 4.86 -35.34
N SER A 24 18.86 3.71 -34.90
CA SER A 24 17.91 3.63 -33.79
C SER A 24 18.18 2.49 -32.81
N THR A 25 19.39 2.38 -32.25
CA THR A 25 19.63 1.58 -31.02
C THR A 25 20.91 1.98 -30.26
N ALA A 26 21.24 3.26 -30.16
CA ALA A 26 21.96 3.71 -28.97
C ALA A 26 20.95 3.66 -27.81
N GLN A 27 20.84 2.52 -27.14
CA GLN A 27 20.03 2.39 -25.94
C GLN A 27 20.60 3.38 -24.91
N ALA A 28 19.98 4.56 -24.80
CA ALA A 28 20.39 5.57 -23.84
C ALA A 28 20.60 4.90 -22.48
N ALA A 29 21.79 5.08 -21.91
CA ALA A 29 22.18 4.42 -20.67
C ALA A 29 21.10 4.66 -19.61
N ARG A 30 20.66 3.59 -18.95
CA ARG A 30 19.61 3.70 -17.93
C ARG A 30 20.11 4.60 -16.80
N PRO A 31 19.23 5.43 -16.20
CA PRO A 31 19.60 6.16 -15.01
C PRO A 31 19.92 5.19 -13.88
N THR A 32 20.86 5.57 -13.02
CA THR A 32 21.24 4.79 -11.84
C THR A 32 20.72 5.48 -10.58
N ILE A 33 20.07 4.71 -9.71
CA ILE A 33 19.68 5.10 -8.35
C ILE A 33 20.77 4.60 -7.41
N TYR A 34 21.30 5.47 -6.55
CA TYR A 34 22.39 5.13 -5.64
C TYR A 34 21.87 4.83 -4.24
N VAL A 35 22.19 3.64 -3.74
CA VAL A 35 21.85 3.20 -2.38
C VAL A 35 23.00 3.56 -1.47
N VAL A 36 22.72 4.33 -0.42
CA VAL A 36 23.73 4.73 0.57
C VAL A 36 23.48 4.08 1.92
N ALA A 37 24.49 4.12 2.78
CA ALA A 37 24.38 3.58 4.14
C ALA A 37 23.35 4.39 4.96
N PRO A 38 22.66 3.77 5.93
CA PRO A 38 21.71 4.48 6.79
C PRO A 38 22.34 5.71 7.47
N GLY A 39 21.60 6.83 7.48
CA GLY A 39 22.06 8.08 8.07
C GLY A 39 23.08 8.87 7.23
N THR A 40 23.33 8.46 5.99
CA THR A 40 24.24 9.18 5.07
C THR A 40 23.53 10.39 4.46
N ILE A 41 22.27 10.25 4.05
CA ILE A 41 21.55 11.30 3.31
C ILE A 41 21.48 12.63 4.09
N PRO A 42 21.17 12.65 5.40
CA PRO A 42 21.12 13.89 6.17
C PRO A 42 22.49 14.54 6.42
N ARG A 43 23.60 13.79 6.26
CA ARG A 43 24.95 14.20 6.68
C ARG A 43 25.88 14.62 5.53
N PHE A 44 25.55 14.28 4.28
CA PHE A 44 26.55 14.27 3.20
C PHE A 44 26.23 15.08 1.94
N ILE A 45 25.12 15.84 1.88
CA ILE A 45 24.79 16.59 0.67
C ILE A 45 24.95 18.10 0.89
N ALA A 46 26.20 18.58 0.77
CA ALA A 46 26.55 20.01 0.76
C ALA A 46 26.18 20.72 -0.56
N GLN A 47 25.19 20.21 -1.30
CA GLN A 47 24.78 20.71 -2.61
C GLN A 47 23.30 21.06 -2.61
N PRO A 48 22.83 21.95 -3.52
CA PRO A 48 21.42 22.15 -3.74
C PRO A 48 20.75 20.81 -4.10
N ALA A 49 19.96 20.31 -3.16
CA ALA A 49 19.26 19.05 -3.23
C ALA A 49 17.88 19.21 -2.63
N ALA A 50 16.97 18.31 -3.01
CA ALA A 50 15.68 18.18 -2.36
C ALA A 50 15.57 16.83 -1.65
N PHE A 51 15.03 16.86 -0.44
CA PHE A 51 14.94 15.70 0.44
C PHE A 51 13.50 15.26 0.65
N GLY A 52 13.31 13.97 0.88
CA GLY A 52 12.01 13.41 1.25
C GLY A 52 12.17 12.04 1.89
N LEU A 53 11.03 11.47 2.18
CA LEU A 53 10.85 10.11 2.65
C LEU A 53 10.10 9.32 1.57
N PHE A 54 10.36 8.02 1.47
CA PHE A 54 9.57 7.15 0.62
C PHE A 54 9.18 5.86 1.34
N VAL A 55 8.07 5.28 0.88
CA VAL A 55 7.60 3.98 1.34
C VAL A 55 8.15 2.90 0.41
N PRO A 56 8.91 1.92 0.91
CA PRO A 56 9.71 1.00 0.08
C PRO A 56 8.89 -0.03 -0.71
N GLY A 57 7.62 -0.23 -0.37
CA GLY A 57 6.69 -1.14 -1.06
C GLY A 57 5.31 -1.14 -0.42
N ALA A 58 4.42 -2.03 -0.89
CA ALA A 58 3.07 -2.18 -0.35
C ALA A 58 2.94 -3.38 0.59
N GLY A 59 1.97 -3.27 1.51
CA GLY A 59 1.58 -4.34 2.43
C GLY A 59 2.22 -4.21 3.81
N GLY A 60 1.95 -5.16 4.71
CA GLY A 60 2.40 -5.10 6.10
C GLY A 60 3.86 -5.52 6.35
N ARG A 61 4.53 -6.10 5.35
CA ARG A 61 5.94 -6.51 5.44
C ARG A 61 6.71 -6.09 4.19
N ILE A 62 8.00 -5.82 4.37
CA ILE A 62 8.89 -5.43 3.28
C ILE A 62 10.28 -6.07 3.44
N SER A 63 10.98 -6.25 2.32
CA SER A 63 12.37 -6.68 2.24
C SER A 63 13.17 -5.73 1.36
N ARG A 64 14.48 -5.70 1.59
CA ARG A 64 15.42 -4.96 0.74
C ARG A 64 15.30 -5.39 -0.73
N ALA A 65 15.12 -6.68 -1.00
CA ALA A 65 15.04 -7.19 -2.37
C ALA A 65 13.77 -6.70 -3.11
N GLY A 66 12.62 -6.65 -2.42
CA GLY A 66 11.39 -6.10 -3.00
C GLY A 66 11.46 -4.59 -3.19
N ALA A 67 12.09 -3.86 -2.26
CA ALA A 67 12.34 -2.43 -2.42
C ALA A 67 13.22 -2.12 -3.65
N VAL A 68 14.32 -2.85 -3.83
CA VAL A 68 15.19 -2.75 -5.02
C VAL A 68 14.40 -3.05 -6.30
N ALA A 69 13.61 -4.13 -6.30
CA ALA A 69 12.80 -4.48 -7.46
C ALA A 69 11.79 -3.38 -7.81
N SER A 70 11.18 -2.75 -6.80
CA SER A 70 10.22 -1.65 -6.97
C SER A 70 10.90 -0.40 -7.54
N LEU A 71 12.05 -0.02 -7.00
CA LEU A 71 12.87 1.09 -7.51
C LEU A 71 13.26 0.88 -8.96
N ARG A 72 13.80 -0.30 -9.31
CA ARG A 72 14.28 -0.59 -10.67
C ARG A 72 13.19 -0.48 -11.74
N ARG A 73 11.94 -0.79 -11.38
CA ARG A 73 10.82 -0.88 -12.34
C ARG A 73 9.85 0.29 -12.25
N GLY A 74 9.97 1.16 -11.25
CA GLY A 74 8.99 2.24 -11.03
C GLY A 74 7.58 1.70 -10.78
N LYS A 75 7.48 0.61 -10.03
CA LYS A 75 6.20 -0.04 -9.70
C LYS A 75 6.24 -0.52 -8.27
N VAL A 76 5.11 -0.43 -7.57
CA VAL A 76 5.00 -0.95 -6.21
C VAL A 76 4.91 -2.47 -6.27
N GLY A 77 5.82 -3.16 -5.57
CA GLY A 77 5.70 -4.59 -5.29
C GLY A 77 4.87 -4.83 -4.03
N ASP A 78 4.09 -5.90 -4.03
CA ASP A 78 3.42 -6.41 -2.83
C ASP A 78 4.09 -7.71 -2.37
N GLU A 79 4.85 -7.60 -1.28
CA GLU A 79 5.56 -8.75 -0.72
C GLU A 79 4.67 -9.69 0.09
N SER A 80 3.47 -9.25 0.49
CA SER A 80 2.52 -10.15 1.16
C SER A 80 2.12 -11.32 0.26
N LEU A 81 2.23 -11.12 -1.06
CA LEU A 81 2.00 -12.10 -2.12
C LEU A 81 3.28 -12.82 -2.60
N GLY A 82 4.46 -12.49 -2.05
CA GLY A 82 5.75 -13.05 -2.50
C GLY A 82 6.13 -12.67 -3.94
N ARG A 83 5.46 -11.68 -4.56
CA ARG A 83 5.65 -11.30 -5.96
C ARG A 83 6.54 -10.07 -6.06
N LYS A 84 7.63 -10.20 -6.83
CA LYS A 84 8.41 -9.04 -7.28
C LYS A 84 7.61 -8.29 -8.36
N PRO A 85 7.69 -6.94 -8.42
CA PRO A 85 7.01 -6.18 -9.47
C PRO A 85 7.51 -6.64 -10.85
N GLY A 86 6.58 -6.81 -11.79
CA GLY A 86 6.86 -7.18 -13.18
C GLY A 86 7.09 -5.97 -14.10
N GLY A 87 7.40 -6.21 -15.38
CA GLY A 87 7.58 -5.17 -16.40
C GLY A 87 9.03 -4.76 -16.65
N ARG A 88 9.26 -3.77 -17.51
CA ARG A 88 10.62 -3.34 -17.93
C ARG A 88 11.39 -2.70 -16.77
N ILE A 89 12.70 -2.92 -16.75
CA ILE A 89 13.63 -2.21 -15.86
C ILE A 89 13.86 -0.80 -16.42
N LEU A 90 13.52 0.21 -15.63
CA LEU A 90 13.59 1.63 -15.96
C LEU A 90 14.89 2.27 -15.47
N ALA A 91 15.39 1.84 -14.31
CA ALA A 91 16.61 2.33 -13.70
C ALA A 91 17.43 1.16 -13.15
N ASP A 92 18.75 1.34 -13.15
CA ASP A 92 19.67 0.44 -12.43
C ASP A 92 19.90 0.96 -11.00
N VAL A 93 20.38 0.08 -10.13
CA VAL A 93 20.62 0.41 -8.71
C VAL A 93 22.09 0.16 -8.43
N GLY A 94 22.82 1.22 -8.09
CA GLY A 94 24.21 1.18 -7.63
C GLY A 94 24.30 1.31 -6.12
N PHE A 95 25.39 0.85 -5.51
CA PHE A 95 25.63 0.97 -4.08
C PHE A 95 26.82 1.90 -3.81
N GLY A 96 26.70 2.70 -2.76
CA GLY A 96 27.71 3.68 -2.38
C GLY A 96 27.58 5.01 -3.12
N ILE A 97 28.55 5.88 -2.88
CA ILE A 97 28.66 7.18 -3.54
C ILE A 97 29.54 7.00 -4.78
N PRO A 98 29.13 7.52 -5.96
CA PRO A 98 29.96 7.42 -7.17
C PRO A 98 31.34 8.06 -6.94
N GLN A 99 32.41 7.34 -7.27
CA GLN A 99 33.80 7.83 -7.15
C GLN A 99 34.23 8.75 -8.30
N HIS A 100 33.48 8.76 -9.41
CA HIS A 100 33.73 9.60 -10.58
C HIS A 100 32.58 10.60 -10.80
N PRO A 101 32.83 11.76 -11.45
CA PRO A 101 31.78 12.73 -11.75
C PRO A 101 30.71 12.09 -12.64
N VAL A 102 29.50 11.92 -12.09
CA VAL A 102 28.36 11.40 -12.84
C VAL A 102 27.51 12.56 -13.32
N SER A 103 27.06 12.50 -14.58
CA SER A 103 26.12 13.47 -15.15
C SER A 103 24.85 13.55 -14.31
N ARG A 104 24.51 14.76 -13.84
CA ARG A 104 23.29 15.03 -13.09
C ARG A 104 22.05 14.85 -14.00
N PRO A 105 20.88 14.47 -13.45
CA PRO A 105 20.54 14.39 -12.02
C PRO A 105 20.82 13.05 -11.36
N LEU A 106 21.04 13.09 -10.04
CA LEU A 106 21.33 11.94 -9.18
C LEU A 106 20.23 11.74 -8.15
N VAL A 107 19.97 10.48 -7.81
CA VAL A 107 19.05 10.11 -6.72
C VAL A 107 19.77 9.18 -5.75
N TYR A 108 19.74 9.55 -4.48
CA TYR A 108 20.21 8.75 -3.37
C TYR A 108 19.03 8.21 -2.57
N VAL A 109 19.08 6.94 -2.20
CA VAL A 109 18.07 6.29 -1.36
C VAL A 109 18.73 5.52 -0.23
N GLU A 110 18.07 5.50 0.92
CA GLU A 110 18.34 4.51 1.95
C GLU A 110 17.34 3.36 1.80
N LEU A 111 17.75 2.15 2.18
CA LEU A 111 17.00 0.93 1.95
C LEU A 111 16.74 0.18 3.26
N PRO A 112 15.65 -0.60 3.33
CA PRO A 112 15.44 -1.53 4.43
C PRO A 112 16.68 -2.41 4.68
N PRO A 113 16.94 -2.80 5.95
CA PRO A 113 17.97 -3.79 6.23
C PRO A 113 17.66 -5.13 5.52
N PRO A 114 18.67 -5.98 5.31
CA PRO A 114 18.46 -7.34 4.79
C PRO A 114 17.42 -8.11 5.61
N GLY A 115 16.67 -9.01 4.97
CA GLY A 115 15.58 -9.76 5.61
C GLY A 115 14.19 -9.14 5.43
N ARG A 116 13.18 -9.71 6.11
CA ARG A 116 11.77 -9.29 6.02
C ARG A 116 11.32 -8.62 7.31
N HIS A 117 10.94 -7.36 7.23
CA HIS A 117 10.60 -6.51 8.36
C HIS A 117 9.17 -5.98 8.26
N SER A 118 8.68 -5.35 9.33
CA SER A 118 7.39 -4.66 9.30
C SER A 118 7.49 -3.42 8.39
N ASN A 119 6.46 -3.18 7.57
CA ASN A 119 6.42 -2.03 6.68
C ASN A 119 5.89 -0.78 7.39
N THR A 120 6.60 -0.35 8.42
CA THR A 120 6.24 0.78 9.29
C THR A 120 7.30 1.88 9.30
N HIS A 121 8.41 1.67 8.60
CA HIS A 121 9.51 2.64 8.51
C HIS A 121 9.56 3.27 7.12
N ARG A 122 9.80 4.58 7.09
CA ARG A 122 9.94 5.37 5.86
C ARG A 122 11.41 5.65 5.69
N TYR A 123 11.88 5.61 4.46
CA TYR A 123 13.31 5.68 4.18
C TYR A 123 13.66 7.01 3.51
N PRO A 124 14.77 7.65 3.88
CA PRO A 124 15.22 8.86 3.23
C PRO A 124 15.50 8.68 1.74
N VAL A 125 15.17 9.72 0.97
CA VAL A 125 15.51 9.88 -0.45
C VAL A 125 15.95 11.32 -0.71
N ALA A 126 16.96 11.48 -1.56
CA ALA A 126 17.46 12.80 -1.98
C ALA A 126 17.64 12.87 -3.49
N PHE A 127 17.20 13.99 -4.07
CA PHE A 127 17.39 14.33 -5.47
C PHE A 127 18.41 15.46 -5.57
N VAL A 128 19.45 15.27 -6.38
CA VAL A 128 20.56 16.23 -6.52
C VAL A 128 20.68 16.69 -7.98
N GLY A 129 20.71 18.00 -8.18
CA GLY A 129 20.76 18.62 -9.51
C GLY A 129 19.38 18.87 -10.14
N ALA A 130 19.36 19.25 -11.42
CA ALA A 130 18.13 19.55 -12.18
C ALA A 130 17.16 20.55 -11.51
N GLY A 131 17.70 21.50 -10.73
CA GLY A 131 16.91 22.51 -10.01
C GLY A 131 16.27 22.03 -8.70
N TYR A 132 16.49 20.79 -8.26
CA TYR A 132 15.92 20.27 -7.02
C TYR A 132 16.53 20.96 -5.79
N ARG A 133 15.68 21.62 -4.99
CA ARG A 133 16.03 22.29 -3.75
C ARG A 133 14.91 22.19 -2.72
N GLY A 134 15.24 22.02 -1.44
CA GLY A 134 14.29 22.01 -0.33
C GLY A 134 13.65 20.64 -0.11
N ILE A 135 12.33 20.56 -0.19
CA ILE A 135 11.56 19.35 0.12
C ILE A 135 10.91 18.75 -1.13
N LEU A 136 10.87 17.42 -1.21
CA LEU A 136 10.24 16.70 -2.30
C LEU A 136 8.71 16.75 -2.20
N THR A 137 8.06 16.86 -3.35
CA THR A 137 6.61 16.80 -3.49
C THR A 137 6.23 15.82 -4.58
N SER A 138 5.13 15.09 -4.38
CA SER A 138 4.60 14.17 -5.39
C SER A 138 3.08 14.32 -5.49
N ALA A 139 2.58 14.42 -6.73
CA ALA A 139 1.15 14.42 -7.00
C ALA A 139 0.49 13.08 -6.68
N ALA A 140 1.27 11.98 -6.62
CA ALA A 140 0.77 10.65 -6.31
C ALA A 140 0.54 10.45 -4.81
N THR A 141 1.38 11.05 -3.96
CA THR A 141 1.23 10.97 -2.49
C THR A 141 0.39 12.11 -1.95
N ARG A 142 0.51 13.30 -2.52
CA ARG A 142 -0.09 14.56 -2.05
C ARG A 142 0.19 14.86 -0.58
N ILE A 143 1.33 14.36 -0.10
CA ILE A 143 1.86 14.58 1.24
C ILE A 143 3.23 15.20 1.05
N ARG A 144 3.41 16.42 1.56
CA ARG A 144 4.68 17.14 1.46
C ARG A 144 5.78 16.32 2.13
N GLY A 145 6.91 16.15 1.45
CA GLY A 145 8.02 15.35 1.96
C GLY A 145 7.88 13.83 1.84
N LEU A 146 6.75 13.30 1.36
CA LEU A 146 6.58 11.87 1.11
C LEU A 146 6.46 11.60 -0.40
N VAL A 147 7.21 10.64 -0.93
CA VAL A 147 7.14 10.22 -2.33
C VAL A 147 6.88 8.72 -2.47
N SER A 148 6.28 8.32 -3.59
CA SER A 148 6.05 6.91 -3.91
C SER A 148 7.29 6.29 -4.53
N VAL A 149 7.68 5.08 -4.08
CA VAL A 149 8.76 4.30 -4.70
C VAL A 149 8.53 4.10 -6.20
N ALA A 150 7.28 4.02 -6.63
CA ALA A 150 6.91 3.83 -8.03
C ALA A 150 7.26 5.04 -8.91
N ASP A 151 7.36 6.25 -8.35
CA ASP A 151 7.63 7.46 -9.13
C ASP A 151 9.11 7.83 -9.22
N ILE A 152 9.98 7.20 -8.42
CA ILE A 152 11.41 7.52 -8.38
C ILE A 152 12.11 7.25 -9.72
N ALA A 153 12.05 6.00 -10.22
CA ALA A 153 12.68 5.67 -11.50
C ALA A 153 12.02 6.37 -12.72
N PRO A 154 10.68 6.46 -12.84
CA PRO A 154 10.06 7.24 -13.89
C PRO A 154 10.48 8.71 -13.88
N THR A 155 10.67 9.30 -12.69
CA THR A 155 11.16 10.67 -12.57
C THR A 155 12.57 10.82 -13.13
N LEU A 156 13.50 9.94 -12.79
CA LEU A 156 14.85 9.94 -13.36
C LEU A 156 14.83 9.83 -14.90
N VAL A 157 14.00 8.92 -15.43
CA VAL A 157 13.83 8.76 -16.89
C VAL A 157 13.27 10.02 -17.53
N SER A 158 12.30 10.69 -16.91
CA SER A 158 11.77 11.97 -17.40
C SER A 158 12.84 13.06 -17.41
N LEU A 159 13.61 13.17 -16.32
CA LEU A 159 14.66 14.19 -16.19
C LEU A 159 15.77 14.01 -17.25
N GLN A 160 16.25 12.78 -17.47
CA GLN A 160 17.22 12.49 -18.52
C GLN A 160 16.71 12.85 -19.93
N LYS A 161 15.39 12.76 -20.15
CA LYS A 161 14.75 13.07 -21.43
C LYS A 161 14.29 14.53 -21.54
N GLY A 162 14.59 15.39 -20.56
CA GLY A 162 14.14 16.77 -20.53
C GLY A 162 12.61 16.93 -20.44
N ARG A 163 11.91 15.93 -19.90
CA ARG A 163 10.45 15.94 -19.73
C ARG A 163 10.07 16.31 -18.30
N SER A 164 8.82 16.77 -18.13
CA SER A 164 8.27 17.07 -16.81
C SER A 164 8.36 15.87 -15.86
N PRO A 165 9.03 16.02 -14.71
CA PRO A 165 9.17 14.95 -13.72
C PRO A 165 7.86 14.76 -12.92
N ARG A 166 7.66 13.55 -12.37
CA ARG A 166 6.50 13.24 -11.51
C ARG A 166 6.70 13.72 -10.08
N ILE A 167 7.90 13.50 -9.55
CA ILE A 167 8.35 14.09 -8.30
C ILE A 167 8.89 15.49 -8.61
N LYS A 168 8.58 16.46 -7.78
CA LYS A 168 9.07 17.84 -7.87
C LYS A 168 9.73 18.23 -6.56
N SER A 169 10.27 19.44 -6.49
CA SER A 169 10.76 20.03 -5.25
C SER A 169 10.12 21.39 -5.00
N SER A 170 10.00 21.75 -3.72
CA SER A 170 9.62 23.08 -3.26
C SER A 170 10.71 23.64 -2.33
N PRO A 171 11.02 24.95 -2.40
CA PRO A 171 11.83 25.61 -1.39
C PRO A 171 11.26 25.35 0.01
N ASP A 172 12.16 25.15 0.95
CA ASP A 172 11.84 24.87 2.35
C ASP A 172 13.07 25.15 3.20
N ALA A 173 12.88 25.90 4.29
CA ALA A 173 13.95 26.32 5.20
C ALA A 173 14.30 25.25 6.22
N ASP A 174 13.29 24.46 6.64
CA ASP A 174 13.38 23.55 7.79
C ASP A 174 13.16 22.08 7.38
N THR A 175 13.54 21.72 6.15
CA THR A 175 13.26 20.40 5.54
C THR A 175 13.60 19.22 6.44
N THR A 176 14.71 19.29 7.17
CA THR A 176 15.10 18.18 8.04
C THR A 176 14.12 18.02 9.20
N ASP A 177 13.66 19.11 9.81
CA ASP A 177 12.70 19.06 10.92
C ASP A 177 11.29 18.72 10.44
N ASP A 178 10.89 19.21 9.27
CA ASP A 178 9.62 18.85 8.63
C ASP A 178 9.56 17.35 8.30
N LEU A 179 10.63 16.76 7.77
CA LEU A 179 10.68 15.32 7.50
C LEU A 179 10.69 14.48 8.79
N ARG A 180 11.39 14.93 9.85
CA ARG A 180 11.34 14.29 11.17
C ARG A 180 9.96 14.39 11.80
N TRP A 181 9.29 15.53 11.64
CA TRP A 181 7.91 15.71 12.09
C TRP A 181 6.97 14.74 11.36
N LEU A 182 7.08 14.67 10.04
CA LEU A 182 6.26 13.79 9.20
C LEU A 182 6.44 12.31 9.57
N ASP A 183 7.68 11.83 9.68
CA ASP A 183 7.95 10.43 10.04
C ASP A 183 7.41 10.10 11.44
N ARG A 184 7.61 10.99 12.42
CA ARG A 184 7.05 10.83 13.77
C ARG A 184 5.52 10.82 13.76
N ARG A 185 4.89 11.71 12.97
CA ARG A 185 3.43 11.78 12.84
C ARG A 185 2.89 10.47 12.26
N LEU A 186 3.47 10.03 11.15
CA LEU A 186 3.10 8.80 10.44
C LEU A 186 3.32 7.53 11.28
N THR A 187 4.34 7.51 12.15
CA THR A 187 4.60 6.40 13.07
C THR A 187 3.60 6.38 14.23
N ARG A 188 3.28 7.53 14.82
CA ARG A 188 2.27 7.62 15.89
C ARG A 188 0.88 7.25 15.37
N VAL A 189 0.47 7.80 14.23
CA VAL A 189 -0.84 7.49 13.63
C VAL A 189 -1.01 5.99 13.41
N HIS A 190 0.04 5.28 12.94
CA HIS A 190 0.01 3.83 12.80
C HIS A 190 -0.24 3.12 14.14
N HIS A 191 0.46 3.54 15.20
CA HIS A 191 0.30 2.97 16.55
C HIS A 191 -1.10 3.24 17.13
N ASP A 192 -1.56 4.50 17.06
CA ASP A 192 -2.79 4.97 17.69
C ASP A 192 -4.04 4.40 16.98
N ARG A 193 -3.93 4.03 15.70
CA ARG A 193 -5.05 3.53 14.89
C ARG A 193 -5.66 2.25 15.42
N GLY A 194 -4.85 1.29 15.88
CA GLY A 194 -5.39 0.04 16.42
C GLY A 194 -6.31 0.31 17.61
N TRP A 195 -5.88 1.18 18.52
CA TRP A 195 -6.59 1.53 19.75
C TRP A 195 -7.84 2.35 19.50
N THR A 196 -7.74 3.43 18.71
CA THR A 196 -8.90 4.25 18.33
C THR A 196 -9.96 3.47 17.56
N TYR A 197 -9.58 2.43 16.82
CA TYR A 197 -10.52 1.54 16.14
C TYR A 197 -11.30 0.67 17.12
N VAL A 198 -10.63 0.05 18.09
CA VAL A 198 -11.29 -0.71 19.17
C VAL A 198 -12.20 0.21 19.99
N GLU A 199 -11.69 1.38 20.37
CA GLU A 199 -12.45 2.41 21.08
C GLU A 199 -13.72 2.80 20.32
N THR A 200 -13.61 3.08 19.02
CA THR A 200 -14.77 3.43 18.18
C THR A 200 -15.78 2.30 18.14
N ILE A 201 -15.34 1.05 17.96
CA ILE A 201 -16.26 -0.10 17.95
C ILE A 201 -17.00 -0.19 19.28
N LEU A 202 -16.29 -0.11 20.40
CA LEU A 202 -16.89 -0.18 21.74
C LEU A 202 -17.85 0.99 21.99
N LEU A 203 -17.47 2.20 21.57
CA LEU A 203 -18.32 3.38 21.66
C LEU A 203 -19.61 3.20 20.85
N VAL A 204 -19.49 2.79 19.58
CA VAL A 204 -20.67 2.57 18.72
C VAL A 204 -21.56 1.48 19.32
N LEU A 205 -20.99 0.39 19.82
CA LEU A 205 -21.73 -0.67 20.51
C LEU A 205 -22.46 -0.16 21.77
N ALA A 206 -21.82 0.69 22.56
CA ALA A 206 -22.45 1.34 23.70
C ALA A 206 -23.61 2.25 23.25
N LEU A 207 -23.41 3.08 22.23
CA LEU A 207 -24.44 3.94 21.65
C LEU A 207 -25.60 3.13 21.06
N VAL A 208 -25.35 2.01 20.40
CA VAL A 208 -26.37 1.07 19.91
C VAL A 208 -27.24 0.56 21.06
N ALA A 209 -26.65 0.36 22.24
CA ALA A 209 -27.37 -0.07 23.43
C ALA A 209 -28.21 1.04 24.07
N VAL A 210 -27.70 2.28 24.17
CA VAL A 210 -28.32 3.35 24.97
C VAL A 210 -28.98 4.47 24.16
N ALA A 211 -28.45 4.81 22.98
CA ALA A 211 -28.88 5.92 22.14
C ALA A 211 -28.86 5.54 20.64
N PRO A 212 -29.85 4.77 20.14
CA PRO A 212 -29.79 4.15 18.81
C PRO A 212 -29.64 5.14 17.64
N ALA A 213 -30.20 6.35 17.75
CA ALA A 213 -30.03 7.40 16.74
C ALA A 213 -28.58 7.89 16.64
N ALA A 214 -27.92 8.07 17.79
CA ALA A 214 -26.48 8.38 17.85
C ALA A 214 -25.63 7.19 17.37
N GLY A 215 -26.02 5.95 17.73
CA GLY A 215 -25.36 4.73 17.28
C GLY A 215 -25.35 4.59 15.75
N ALA A 216 -26.45 4.92 15.07
CA ALA A 216 -26.53 4.91 13.61
C ALA A 216 -25.60 5.95 12.94
N LEU A 217 -25.26 7.04 13.64
CA LEU A 217 -24.32 8.06 13.18
C LEU A 217 -22.87 7.81 13.61
N GLY A 218 -22.63 6.77 14.41
CA GLY A 218 -21.34 6.48 15.04
C GLY A 218 -20.15 6.51 14.08
N GLY A 219 -20.26 5.86 12.93
CA GLY A 219 -19.20 5.83 11.92
C GLY A 219 -18.87 7.22 11.34
N ALA A 220 -19.89 8.00 10.99
CA ALA A 220 -19.70 9.36 10.46
C ALA A 220 -19.10 10.30 11.53
N GLY A 221 -19.59 10.21 12.78
CA GLY A 221 -19.06 10.99 13.90
C GLY A 221 -17.59 10.68 14.18
N ALA A 222 -17.20 9.40 14.16
CA ALA A 222 -15.83 8.98 14.38
C ALA A 222 -14.89 9.44 13.25
N ILE A 223 -15.32 9.33 11.98
CA ILE A 223 -14.54 9.84 10.85
C ILE A 223 -14.35 11.35 10.97
N ALA A 224 -15.41 12.10 11.26
CA ALA A 224 -15.35 13.55 11.43
C ALA A 224 -14.43 13.96 12.60
N ALA A 225 -14.56 13.30 13.76
CA ALA A 225 -13.67 13.51 14.91
C ALA A 225 -12.21 13.26 14.53
N SER A 226 -11.91 12.16 13.82
CA SER A 226 -10.57 11.86 13.38
C SER A 226 -10.01 12.90 12.40
N MET A 227 -10.83 13.46 11.50
CA MET A 227 -10.39 14.52 10.59
C MET A 227 -10.11 15.82 11.35
N LEU A 228 -10.95 16.18 12.33
CA LEU A 228 -10.75 17.35 13.18
C LEU A 228 -9.46 17.24 14.00
N LEU A 229 -9.20 16.09 14.63
CA LEU A 229 -7.95 15.86 15.37
C LEU A 229 -6.72 15.90 14.47
N SER A 230 -6.85 15.41 13.24
CA SER A 230 -5.80 15.49 12.24
C SER A 230 -5.50 16.94 11.85
N PHE A 231 -6.55 17.71 11.55
CA PHE A 231 -6.47 19.12 11.20
C PHE A 231 -5.85 19.98 12.32
N LEU A 232 -6.21 19.68 13.57
CA LEU A 232 -5.65 20.34 14.76
C LEU A 232 -4.22 19.87 15.11
N GLY A 233 -3.64 18.94 14.36
CA GLY A 233 -2.29 18.45 14.61
C GLY A 233 -2.14 17.66 15.91
N VAL A 234 -3.22 17.09 16.45
CA VAL A 234 -3.19 16.35 17.71
C VAL A 234 -2.45 15.02 17.51
N THR A 235 -1.30 14.88 18.17
CA THR A 235 -0.38 13.73 18.00
C THR A 235 -0.11 12.92 19.27
N THR A 236 -0.58 13.39 20.43
CA THR A 236 -0.33 12.73 21.72
C THR A 236 -1.34 11.62 21.94
N PHE A 237 -0.89 10.37 22.08
CA PHE A 237 -1.75 9.17 22.18
C PHE A 237 -2.97 9.35 23.10
N TRP A 238 -2.77 9.66 24.39
CA TRP A 238 -3.88 9.80 25.33
C TRP A 238 -4.84 10.94 24.99
N VAL A 239 -4.32 12.03 24.43
CA VAL A 239 -5.15 13.15 23.96
C VAL A 239 -5.96 12.73 22.74
N VAL A 240 -5.37 11.97 21.81
CA VAL A 240 -6.08 11.42 20.65
C VAL A 240 -7.22 10.52 21.11
N ILE A 241 -6.97 9.56 22.01
CA ILE A 241 -8.00 8.64 22.53
C ILE A 241 -9.14 9.41 23.20
N VAL A 242 -8.85 10.26 24.18
CA VAL A 242 -9.90 10.97 24.93
C VAL A 242 -10.65 11.97 24.04
N ALA A 243 -9.94 12.73 23.20
CA ALA A 243 -10.59 13.70 22.33
C ALA A 243 -11.39 13.01 21.21
N MET A 244 -10.93 11.86 20.69
CA MET A 244 -11.68 11.06 19.72
C MET A 244 -13.02 10.61 20.31
N LEU A 245 -13.00 10.06 21.53
CA LEU A 245 -14.20 9.68 22.27
C LEU A 245 -15.18 10.85 22.42
N LEU A 246 -14.71 11.96 23.01
CA LEU A 246 -15.53 13.11 23.36
C LEU A 246 -16.09 13.81 22.11
N LEU A 247 -15.26 14.02 21.08
CA LEU A 247 -15.70 14.62 19.82
C LEU A 247 -16.70 13.72 19.11
N THR A 248 -16.45 12.41 19.06
CA THR A 248 -17.40 11.47 18.43
C THR A 248 -18.74 11.53 19.13
N VAL A 249 -18.76 11.43 20.46
CA VAL A 249 -19.97 11.56 21.29
C VAL A 249 -20.68 12.89 21.01
N GLY A 250 -19.98 14.01 21.11
CA GLY A 250 -20.55 15.34 20.89
C GLY A 250 -21.18 15.48 19.50
N LEU A 251 -20.47 15.04 18.45
CA LEU A 251 -20.95 15.10 17.07
C LEU A 251 -22.18 14.23 16.83
N VAL A 252 -22.20 12.99 17.33
CA VAL A 252 -23.34 12.08 17.10
C VAL A 252 -24.57 12.51 17.89
N PHE A 253 -24.42 13.02 19.12
CA PHE A 253 -25.55 13.56 19.89
C PHE A 253 -26.07 14.86 19.29
N ALA A 254 -25.19 15.76 18.82
CA ALA A 254 -25.62 16.95 18.10
C ALA A 254 -26.36 16.60 16.80
N GLY A 255 -25.81 15.69 15.99
CA GLY A 255 -26.39 15.28 14.70
C GLY A 255 -27.66 14.42 14.81
N SER A 256 -27.89 13.80 15.98
CA SER A 256 -29.10 13.02 16.27
C SER A 256 -30.05 13.68 17.27
N ALA A 257 -29.78 14.93 17.69
CA ALA A 257 -30.57 15.67 18.68
C ALA A 257 -32.07 15.70 18.35
N ARG A 258 -32.39 15.75 17.06
CA ARG A 258 -33.74 15.50 16.54
C ARG A 258 -33.63 14.55 15.36
N ARG A 259 -34.48 13.51 15.33
CA ARG A 259 -34.49 12.51 14.26
C ARG A 259 -34.57 13.14 12.87
N ARG A 260 -35.39 14.19 12.69
CA ARG A 260 -35.54 14.92 11.40
C ARG A 260 -34.27 15.64 10.92
N LEU A 261 -33.28 15.88 11.78
CA LEU A 261 -32.03 16.56 11.41
C LEU A 261 -30.98 15.59 10.86
N ILE A 262 -31.15 14.28 11.06
CA ILE A 262 -30.21 13.25 10.62
C ILE A 262 -29.81 13.39 9.13
N PRO A 263 -30.74 13.61 8.18
CA PRO A 263 -30.37 13.80 6.77
C PRO A 263 -29.45 15.01 6.54
N PHE A 264 -29.69 16.11 7.23
CA PHE A 264 -28.86 17.31 7.15
C PHE A 264 -27.48 17.09 7.77
N SER A 265 -27.41 16.42 8.92
CA SER A 265 -26.14 16.11 9.58
C SER A 265 -25.26 15.19 8.74
N VAL A 266 -25.84 14.18 8.10
CA VAL A 266 -25.11 13.31 7.17
C VAL A 266 -24.71 14.05 5.90
N GLY A 267 -25.57 14.91 5.36
CA GLY A 267 -25.22 15.78 4.23
C GLY A 267 -24.03 16.70 4.56
N LEU A 268 -24.06 17.36 5.73
CA LEU A 268 -22.98 18.22 6.19
C LEU A 268 -21.67 17.44 6.38
N PHE A 269 -21.74 16.24 6.97
CA PHE A 269 -20.60 15.35 7.10
C PHE A 269 -20.00 15.00 5.74
N LEU A 270 -20.82 14.58 4.77
CA LEU A 270 -20.33 14.21 3.43
C LEU A 270 -19.71 15.41 2.70
N ILE A 271 -20.31 16.60 2.78
CA ILE A 271 -19.74 17.84 2.23
C ILE A 271 -18.39 18.14 2.88
N GLY A 272 -18.32 18.13 4.21
CA GLY A 272 -17.10 18.40 4.95
C GLY A 272 -16.01 17.38 4.65
N TYR A 273 -16.36 16.10 4.56
CA TYR A 273 -15.42 15.04 4.25
C TYR A 273 -14.90 15.13 2.82
N LEU A 274 -15.77 15.40 1.85
CA LEU A 274 -15.37 15.67 0.47
C LEU A 274 -14.45 16.90 0.37
N ALA A 275 -14.74 17.96 1.12
CA ALA A 275 -13.88 19.14 1.19
C ALA A 275 -12.49 18.78 1.75
N VAL A 276 -12.40 17.95 2.79
CA VAL A 276 -11.11 17.46 3.31
C VAL A 276 -10.37 16.64 2.25
N LEU A 277 -11.03 15.69 1.59
CA LEU A 277 -10.41 14.84 0.56
C LEU A 277 -9.85 15.63 -0.64
N THR A 278 -10.44 16.77 -0.95
CA THR A 278 -10.12 17.58 -2.15
C THR A 278 -9.20 18.74 -1.85
N LEU A 279 -9.39 19.42 -0.72
CA LEU A 279 -8.65 20.62 -0.34
C LEU A 279 -7.46 20.31 0.59
N SER A 280 -7.53 19.22 1.37
CA SER A 280 -6.47 18.85 2.32
C SER A 280 -6.33 17.32 2.41
N SER A 281 -5.85 16.71 1.32
CA SER A 281 -5.55 15.28 1.30
C SER A 281 -4.58 14.86 2.41
N GLU A 282 -3.70 15.76 2.84
CA GLU A 282 -2.80 15.56 3.97
C GLU A 282 -3.56 15.35 5.29
N THR A 283 -4.60 16.15 5.57
CA THR A 283 -5.47 15.95 6.75
C THR A 283 -6.10 14.57 6.73
N ASN A 284 -6.60 14.13 5.56
CA ASN A 284 -7.12 12.77 5.39
C ASN A 284 -6.03 11.72 5.57
N SER A 285 -4.82 11.94 5.08
CA SER A 285 -3.74 10.93 5.10
C SER A 285 -3.12 10.76 6.48
N LEU A 286 -3.08 11.84 7.28
CA LEU A 286 -2.50 11.87 8.63
C LEU A 286 -3.55 11.66 9.73
N ALA A 287 -4.81 11.50 9.36
CA ALA A 287 -5.87 11.14 10.29
C ALA A 287 -5.75 9.69 10.73
N VAL A 288 -6.14 9.41 11.98
CA VAL A 288 -6.15 8.05 12.51
C VAL A 288 -7.10 7.15 11.70
N PHE A 289 -8.27 7.67 11.35
CA PHE A 289 -9.19 7.12 10.36
C PHE A 289 -8.97 7.72 8.97
N GLY A 290 -7.71 7.80 8.58
CA GLY A 290 -7.26 8.29 7.29
C GLY A 290 -6.97 7.21 6.26
N ALA A 291 -6.45 7.65 5.11
CA ALA A 291 -5.70 6.77 4.22
C ALA A 291 -4.48 6.21 4.95
N ARG A 292 -3.99 5.02 4.58
CA ARG A 292 -2.88 4.32 5.25
C ARG A 292 -1.59 4.49 4.43
N PRO A 293 -0.97 5.70 4.38
CA PRO A 293 0.21 5.94 3.56
C PRO A 293 1.40 5.09 4.02
N ASP A 294 1.42 4.70 5.30
CA ASP A 294 2.43 3.86 5.93
C ASP A 294 2.64 2.52 5.21
N GLY A 295 1.55 1.88 4.79
CA GLY A 295 1.58 0.59 4.11
C GLY A 295 1.82 0.68 2.60
N GLY A 296 2.05 1.88 2.04
CA GLY A 296 2.43 2.09 0.63
C GLY A 296 1.38 1.76 -0.44
N ALA A 297 0.18 1.31 -0.02
CA ALA A 297 -0.90 0.93 -0.92
C ALA A 297 -1.82 2.09 -1.30
N ARG A 298 -2.12 3.00 -0.37
CA ARG A 298 -3.01 4.16 -0.57
C ARG A 298 -2.53 5.34 0.25
N PHE A 299 -2.15 6.43 -0.41
CA PHE A 299 -1.62 7.62 0.26
C PHE A 299 -2.71 8.56 0.77
N TYR A 300 -3.80 8.74 0.00
CA TYR A 300 -4.98 9.55 0.34
C TYR A 300 -6.25 8.85 -0.18
N GLY A 301 -7.43 9.29 0.28
CA GLY A 301 -8.73 8.79 -0.16
C GLY A 301 -9.48 8.00 0.91
N ILE A 302 -10.49 7.24 0.47
CA ILE A 302 -11.40 6.50 1.36
C ILE A 302 -11.05 5.03 1.29
N GLY A 303 -10.67 4.39 2.40
CA GLY A 303 -10.46 2.93 2.50
C GLY A 303 -11.75 2.12 2.70
N ASN A 304 -11.74 0.83 2.37
CA ASN A 304 -12.86 -0.11 2.59
C ASN A 304 -13.47 -0.04 4.01
N GLN A 305 -12.64 0.21 5.02
CA GLN A 305 -13.11 0.41 6.41
C GLN A 305 -14.03 1.64 6.55
N LEU A 306 -13.58 2.77 6.00
CA LEU A 306 -14.28 4.05 6.10
C LEU A 306 -15.56 4.00 5.26
N GLU A 307 -15.51 3.37 4.09
CA GLU A 307 -16.70 3.08 3.28
C GLU A 307 -17.75 2.33 4.09
N THR A 308 -17.34 1.25 4.76
CA THR A 308 -18.27 0.41 5.53
C THR A 308 -18.86 1.18 6.72
N LEU A 309 -18.05 2.00 7.41
CA LEU A 309 -18.51 2.86 8.51
C LEU A 309 -19.51 3.94 8.05
N MET A 310 -19.41 4.41 6.81
CA MET A 310 -20.29 5.44 6.25
C MET A 310 -21.64 4.90 5.75
N LEU A 311 -21.77 3.59 5.50
CA LEU A 311 -23.01 2.99 5.00
C LEU A 311 -24.19 3.17 5.97
N ALA A 312 -24.00 2.85 7.25
CA ALA A 312 -25.08 2.95 8.25
C ALA A 312 -25.61 4.40 8.40
N PRO A 313 -24.77 5.44 8.57
CA PRO A 313 -25.23 6.83 8.59
C PRO A 313 -26.00 7.23 7.33
N LEU A 314 -25.51 6.90 6.12
CA LEU A 314 -26.18 7.22 4.87
C LEU A 314 -27.55 6.53 4.77
N ILE A 315 -27.61 5.24 5.07
CA ILE A 315 -28.85 4.46 5.03
C ILE A 315 -29.86 5.04 6.04
N ALA A 316 -29.42 5.33 7.26
CA ALA A 316 -30.27 5.93 8.30
C ALA A 316 -30.82 7.30 7.86
N ALA A 317 -30.00 8.14 7.24
CA ALA A 317 -30.41 9.44 6.71
C ALA A 317 -31.45 9.31 5.59
N VAL A 318 -31.25 8.43 4.62
CA VAL A 318 -32.21 8.22 3.52
C VAL A 318 -33.52 7.61 4.05
N VAL A 319 -33.46 6.69 5.02
CA VAL A 319 -34.66 6.10 5.64
C VAL A 319 -35.47 7.15 6.42
N VAL A 320 -34.80 8.08 7.12
CA VAL A 320 -35.48 9.18 7.82
C VAL A 320 -36.05 10.22 6.86
N GLY A 321 -35.27 10.59 5.84
CA GLY A 321 -35.66 11.61 4.86
C GLY A 321 -36.66 11.11 3.81
N GLY A 322 -36.73 9.80 3.59
CA GLY A 322 -37.52 9.18 2.54
C GLY A 322 -36.93 9.40 1.14
N LEU A 323 -37.73 9.10 0.10
CA LEU A 323 -37.32 9.24 -1.29
C LEU A 323 -36.77 10.64 -1.68
N PRO A 324 -37.30 11.77 -1.17
CA PRO A 324 -36.77 13.09 -1.52
C PRO A 324 -35.28 13.27 -1.17
N TRP A 325 -34.79 12.56 -0.16
CA TRP A 325 -33.40 12.62 0.29
C TRP A 325 -32.50 11.57 -0.38
N LEU A 326 -33.07 10.59 -1.08
CA LEU A 326 -32.30 9.53 -1.75
C LEU A 326 -31.40 10.10 -2.84
N ALA A 327 -31.93 10.95 -3.71
CA ALA A 327 -31.16 11.56 -4.79
C ALA A 327 -30.06 12.51 -4.30
N PRO A 328 -30.32 13.53 -3.46
CA PRO A 328 -29.28 14.48 -3.04
C PRO A 328 -28.20 13.82 -2.18
N LEU A 329 -28.56 12.99 -1.19
CA LEU A 329 -27.55 12.29 -0.37
C LEU A 329 -26.85 11.19 -1.16
N GLY A 330 -27.58 10.50 -2.03
CA GLY A 330 -27.01 9.48 -2.91
C GLY A 330 -25.98 10.07 -3.85
N ALA A 331 -26.30 11.15 -4.56
CA ALA A 331 -25.35 11.85 -5.43
C ALA A 331 -24.11 12.32 -4.65
N LEU A 332 -24.31 12.94 -3.50
CA LEU A 332 -23.20 13.42 -2.66
C LEU A 332 -22.32 12.27 -2.17
N ALA A 333 -22.90 11.16 -1.73
CA ALA A 333 -22.15 9.98 -1.29
C ALA A 333 -21.39 9.32 -2.45
N LEU A 334 -22.02 9.17 -3.63
CA LEU A 334 -21.39 8.60 -4.82
C LEU A 334 -20.24 9.47 -5.33
N VAL A 335 -20.37 10.80 -5.30
CA VAL A 335 -19.27 11.72 -5.62
C VAL A 335 -18.14 11.60 -4.59
N THR A 336 -18.51 11.55 -3.30
CA THR A 336 -17.52 11.45 -2.21
C THR A 336 -16.68 10.17 -2.32
N VAL A 337 -17.29 9.05 -2.69
CA VAL A 337 -16.62 7.74 -2.79
C VAL A 337 -16.01 7.48 -4.17
N GLY A 338 -16.64 7.96 -5.24
CA GLY A 338 -16.30 7.61 -6.61
C GLY A 338 -15.42 8.60 -7.36
N TRP A 339 -15.17 9.82 -6.85
CA TRP A 339 -14.42 10.83 -7.59
C TRP A 339 -12.89 10.61 -7.51
N SER A 340 -12.22 10.34 -8.65
CA SER A 340 -10.80 9.94 -8.63
C SER A 340 -9.88 11.01 -8.05
N LYS A 341 -10.21 12.30 -8.25
CA LYS A 341 -9.44 13.41 -7.67
C LYS A 341 -9.51 13.44 -6.15
N ALA A 342 -10.59 12.97 -5.53
CA ALA A 342 -10.74 12.85 -4.08
C ALA A 342 -10.14 11.53 -3.51
N GLY A 343 -9.61 10.67 -4.38
CA GLY A 343 -9.09 9.35 -3.99
C GLY A 343 -10.16 8.27 -4.07
N ALA A 344 -10.76 8.13 -5.26
CA ALA A 344 -11.85 7.19 -5.52
C ALA A 344 -11.53 5.77 -5.12
N ASP A 345 -12.60 5.09 -4.68
CA ASP A 345 -12.64 3.66 -4.59
C ASP A 345 -13.79 3.13 -5.46
N GLY A 346 -13.43 2.45 -6.55
CA GLY A 346 -14.42 1.87 -7.45
C GLY A 346 -15.26 0.78 -6.79
N GLY A 347 -14.70 0.05 -5.82
CA GLY A 347 -15.45 -0.94 -5.05
C GLY A 347 -16.52 -0.25 -4.22
N GLY A 348 -16.14 0.79 -3.47
CA GLY A 348 -17.05 1.64 -2.72
C GLY A 348 -18.17 2.24 -3.56
N LEU A 349 -17.88 2.73 -4.78
CA LEU A 349 -18.89 3.31 -5.66
C LEU A 349 -20.02 2.31 -5.98
N ILE A 350 -19.66 1.06 -6.30
CA ILE A 350 -20.63 -0.02 -6.59
C ILE A 350 -21.42 -0.38 -5.33
N VAL A 351 -20.76 -0.47 -4.18
CA VAL A 351 -21.38 -0.80 -2.88
C VAL A 351 -22.44 0.23 -2.49
N PHE A 352 -22.11 1.52 -2.59
CA PHE A 352 -23.04 2.61 -2.25
C PHE A 352 -24.21 2.68 -3.25
N ALA A 353 -23.94 2.51 -4.54
CA ALA A 353 -24.99 2.47 -5.56
C ALA A 353 -25.96 1.30 -5.33
N ALA A 354 -25.46 0.12 -4.95
CA ALA A 354 -26.28 -1.04 -4.61
C ALA A 354 -27.17 -0.77 -3.37
N ALA A 355 -26.62 -0.17 -2.31
CA ALA A 355 -27.38 0.21 -1.12
C ALA A 355 -28.53 1.17 -1.47
N LEU A 356 -28.23 2.23 -2.24
CA LEU A 356 -29.21 3.22 -2.68
C LEU A 356 -30.29 2.63 -3.59
N ALA A 357 -29.92 1.69 -4.47
CA ALA A 357 -30.87 1.00 -5.33
C ALA A 357 -31.85 0.12 -4.53
N VAL A 358 -31.37 -0.57 -3.49
CA VAL A 358 -32.24 -1.34 -2.58
C VAL A 358 -33.16 -0.39 -1.80
N LEU A 359 -32.67 0.74 -1.31
CA LEU A 359 -33.50 1.74 -0.65
C LEU A 359 -34.57 2.29 -1.60
N LEU A 360 -34.22 2.57 -2.86
CA LEU A 360 -35.17 3.03 -3.88
C LEU A 360 -36.29 2.02 -4.09
N LEU A 361 -35.97 0.73 -4.16
CA LEU A 361 -36.95 -0.34 -4.32
C LEU A 361 -37.83 -0.52 -3.07
N ARG A 362 -37.23 -0.47 -1.87
CA ARG A 362 -37.90 -0.81 -0.60
C ARG A 362 -38.67 0.34 0.03
N LEU A 363 -38.34 1.59 -0.29
CA LEU A 363 -39.06 2.77 0.19
C LEU A 363 -40.25 3.15 -0.71
N ARG A 364 -40.33 2.59 -1.92
CA ARG A 364 -41.52 2.74 -2.76
C ARG A 364 -42.68 1.94 -2.19
N PRO A 365 -43.93 2.42 -2.34
CA PRO A 365 -45.12 1.69 -1.87
C PRO A 365 -45.46 0.45 -2.72
N VAL A 366 -44.65 0.11 -3.73
CA VAL A 366 -44.89 -0.97 -4.69
C VAL A 366 -44.12 -2.22 -4.25
N PRO A 367 -44.72 -3.44 -4.32
CA PRO A 367 -44.00 -4.66 -4.00
C PRO A 367 -42.81 -4.88 -4.94
N VAL A 368 -41.70 -5.37 -4.38
CA VAL A 368 -40.49 -5.65 -5.15
C VAL A 368 -40.71 -6.92 -5.98
N SER A 369 -40.73 -6.76 -7.30
CA SER A 369 -40.73 -7.87 -8.26
C SER A 369 -39.30 -8.21 -8.71
N TRP A 370 -39.09 -9.44 -9.18
CA TRP A 370 -37.78 -9.84 -9.74
C TRP A 370 -37.34 -8.93 -10.89
N ARG A 371 -38.29 -8.49 -11.75
CA ARG A 371 -38.04 -7.55 -12.85
C ARG A 371 -37.51 -6.22 -12.32
N SER A 372 -38.15 -5.68 -11.29
CA SER A 372 -37.69 -4.43 -10.66
C SER A 372 -36.31 -4.57 -10.02
N ALA A 373 -35.99 -5.73 -9.44
CA ALA A 373 -34.67 -6.02 -8.90
C ALA A 373 -33.60 -6.11 -10.00
N VAL A 374 -33.89 -6.78 -11.12
CA VAL A 374 -32.98 -6.86 -12.28
C VAL A 374 -32.76 -5.48 -12.89
N LEU A 375 -33.81 -4.69 -13.07
CA LEU A 375 -33.71 -3.32 -13.59
C LEU A 375 -32.91 -2.41 -12.66
N ALA A 376 -33.08 -2.54 -11.34
CA ALA A 376 -32.27 -1.81 -10.37
C ALA A 376 -30.79 -2.21 -10.45
N GLY A 377 -30.49 -3.51 -10.59
CA GLY A 377 -29.12 -4.00 -10.79
C GLY A 377 -28.50 -3.46 -12.08
N ALA A 378 -29.22 -3.51 -13.20
CA ALA A 378 -28.77 -2.93 -14.46
C ALA A 378 -28.58 -1.41 -14.35
N GLY A 379 -29.47 -0.72 -13.64
CA GLY A 379 -29.36 0.71 -13.35
C GLY A 379 -28.12 1.07 -12.54
N VAL A 380 -27.75 0.24 -11.54
CA VAL A 380 -26.50 0.41 -10.79
C VAL A 380 -25.29 0.30 -11.72
N VAL A 381 -25.22 -0.73 -12.55
CA VAL A 381 -24.11 -0.91 -13.50
C VAL A 381 -24.03 0.29 -14.46
N ALA A 382 -25.15 0.71 -15.04
CA ALA A 382 -25.21 1.85 -15.94
C ALA A 382 -24.76 3.16 -15.26
N LEU A 383 -25.23 3.41 -14.02
CA LEU A 383 -24.85 4.59 -13.24
C LEU A 383 -23.35 4.59 -12.92
N VAL A 384 -22.80 3.46 -12.48
CA VAL A 384 -21.37 3.33 -12.17
C VAL A 384 -20.53 3.58 -13.43
N LEU A 385 -20.89 2.97 -14.56
CA LEU A 385 -20.20 3.19 -15.83
C LEU A 385 -20.28 4.65 -16.29
N ALA A 386 -21.44 5.28 -16.14
CA ALA A 386 -21.61 6.69 -16.48
C ALA A 386 -20.73 7.59 -15.60
N LEU A 387 -20.69 7.36 -14.29
CA LEU A 387 -19.85 8.14 -13.37
C LEU A 387 -18.35 7.94 -13.63
N VAL A 388 -17.92 6.71 -13.88
CA VAL A 388 -16.53 6.40 -14.27
C VAL A 388 -16.18 7.07 -15.60
N GLY A 389 -17.11 7.08 -16.57
CA GLY A 389 -16.93 7.76 -17.85
C GLY A 389 -16.85 9.28 -17.71
N ILE A 390 -17.70 9.89 -16.89
CA ILE A 390 -17.67 11.33 -16.58
C ILE A 390 -16.35 11.69 -15.90
N ASP A 391 -15.92 10.92 -14.90
CA ASP A 391 -14.66 11.16 -14.20
C ASP A 391 -13.47 11.08 -15.18
N ALA A 392 -13.42 10.06 -16.04
CA ALA A 392 -12.40 9.95 -17.08
C ALA A 392 -12.42 11.13 -18.07
N ALA A 393 -13.61 11.57 -18.50
CA ALA A 393 -13.77 12.72 -19.40
C ALA A 393 -13.30 14.04 -18.76
N LEU A 394 -13.42 14.17 -17.44
CA LEU A 394 -12.92 15.32 -16.67
C LEU A 394 -11.42 15.22 -16.34
N GLY A 395 -10.70 14.31 -17.00
CA GLY A 395 -9.26 14.07 -16.82
C GLY A 395 -8.92 13.26 -15.57
N GLY A 396 -9.91 12.59 -14.98
CA GLY A 396 -9.72 11.62 -13.90
C GLY A 396 -8.99 10.38 -14.41
N SER A 397 -8.16 9.80 -13.55
CA SER A 397 -7.54 8.50 -13.83
C SER A 397 -7.48 7.68 -12.56
N SER A 398 -7.99 6.47 -12.65
CA SER A 398 -7.97 5.48 -11.57
C SER A 398 -7.69 4.09 -12.16
N HIS A 399 -7.39 3.12 -11.29
CA HIS A 399 -7.26 1.73 -11.73
C HIS A 399 -8.58 1.21 -12.35
N VAL A 400 -9.72 1.77 -11.93
CA VAL A 400 -11.06 1.41 -12.42
C VAL A 400 -11.27 1.92 -13.83
N THR A 401 -10.91 3.18 -14.12
CA THR A 401 -11.00 3.74 -15.49
C THR A 401 -10.11 2.95 -16.45
N GLN A 402 -8.93 2.50 -15.98
CA GLN A 402 -8.01 1.69 -16.78
C GLN A 402 -8.55 0.28 -17.03
N ALA A 403 -9.06 -0.39 -16.00
CA ALA A 403 -9.59 -1.76 -16.09
C ALA A 403 -10.85 -1.82 -16.98
N VAL A 404 -11.75 -0.83 -16.88
CA VAL A 404 -12.92 -0.73 -17.78
C VAL A 404 -12.46 -0.52 -19.23
N GLY A 405 -11.43 0.32 -19.44
CA GLY A 405 -10.86 0.57 -20.77
C GLY A 405 -10.16 -0.64 -21.41
N SER A 406 -9.60 -1.55 -20.61
CA SER A 406 -8.93 -2.77 -21.10
C SER A 406 -9.84 -3.97 -21.36
N GLY A 407 -11.15 -3.84 -21.08
CA GLY A 407 -12.17 -4.84 -21.42
C GLY A 407 -12.44 -5.91 -20.36
N PRO A 408 -13.47 -6.75 -20.56
CA PRO A 408 -14.06 -7.61 -19.51
C PRO A 408 -13.12 -8.69 -18.96
N GLY A 409 -12.17 -9.19 -19.76
CA GLY A 409 -11.18 -10.17 -19.29
C GLY A 409 -10.27 -9.60 -18.19
N SER A 410 -9.92 -8.31 -18.27
CA SER A 410 -9.12 -7.64 -17.24
C SER A 410 -9.91 -7.43 -15.94
N LEU A 411 -11.20 -7.09 -16.05
CA LEU A 411 -12.10 -6.95 -14.89
C LEU A 411 -12.29 -8.26 -14.13
N LEU A 412 -12.45 -9.38 -14.85
CA LEU A 412 -12.56 -10.71 -14.25
C LEU A 412 -11.25 -11.15 -13.58
N GLY A 413 -10.10 -10.84 -14.19
CA GLY A 413 -8.79 -11.07 -13.60
C GLY A 413 -8.59 -10.29 -12.29
N ASP A 414 -8.95 -9.01 -12.29
CA ASP A 414 -8.88 -8.15 -11.10
C ASP A 414 -9.82 -8.63 -9.99
N LEU A 415 -11.04 -9.06 -10.33
CA LEU A 415 -11.99 -9.64 -9.37
C LEU A 415 -11.43 -10.93 -8.76
N GLY A 416 -10.93 -11.86 -9.59
CA GLY A 416 -10.32 -13.10 -9.12
C GLY A 416 -9.11 -12.83 -8.21
N HIS A 417 -8.31 -11.82 -8.53
CA HIS A 417 -7.19 -11.40 -7.70
C HIS A 417 -7.65 -10.89 -6.32
N ARG A 418 -8.68 -10.06 -6.26
CA ARG A 418 -9.27 -9.55 -5.01
C ARG A 418 -9.87 -10.67 -4.16
N LEU A 419 -10.58 -11.62 -4.77
CA LEU A 419 -11.12 -12.77 -4.05
C LEU A 419 -10.01 -13.64 -3.44
N HIS A 420 -8.92 -13.84 -4.18
CA HIS A 420 -7.76 -14.56 -3.66
C HIS A 420 -7.09 -13.82 -2.49
N LEU A 421 -6.94 -12.50 -2.59
CA LEU A 421 -6.45 -11.66 -1.48
C LEU A 421 -7.37 -11.74 -0.26
N SER A 422 -8.68 -11.62 -0.47
CA SER A 422 -9.68 -11.77 0.57
C SER A 422 -9.55 -13.11 1.29
N TRP A 423 -9.37 -14.20 0.56
CA TRP A 423 -9.14 -15.52 1.13
C TRP A 423 -7.86 -15.57 2.00
N LEU A 424 -6.74 -15.07 1.47
CA LEU A 424 -5.47 -15.05 2.20
C LEU A 424 -5.55 -14.22 3.49
N VAL A 425 -6.24 -13.07 3.45
CA VAL A 425 -6.43 -12.20 4.62
C VAL A 425 -7.33 -12.85 5.67
N ALA A 426 -8.45 -13.45 5.24
CA ALA A 426 -9.39 -14.10 6.14
C ALA A 426 -8.79 -15.34 6.83
N THR A 427 -7.95 -16.10 6.12
CA THR A 427 -7.34 -17.34 6.61
C THR A 427 -5.95 -17.17 7.22
N ARG A 428 -5.45 -15.92 7.30
CA ARG A 428 -4.11 -15.62 7.82
C ARG A 428 -3.87 -16.09 9.24
N SER A 429 -4.91 -16.09 10.08
CA SER A 429 -4.83 -16.52 11.48
C SER A 429 -6.16 -17.09 11.96
N ALA A 430 -6.12 -17.96 12.96
CA ALA A 430 -7.33 -18.48 13.61
C ALA A 430 -8.21 -17.35 14.17
N VAL A 431 -7.58 -16.26 14.63
CA VAL A 431 -8.27 -15.06 15.13
C VAL A 431 -9.06 -14.38 14.00
N ASN A 432 -8.47 -14.19 12.82
CA ASN A 432 -9.17 -13.60 11.66
C ASN A 432 -10.35 -14.47 11.21
N VAL A 433 -10.16 -15.78 11.19
CA VAL A 433 -11.23 -16.74 10.87
C VAL A 433 -12.37 -16.63 11.90
N GLY A 434 -12.03 -16.61 13.20
CA GLY A 434 -13.02 -16.44 14.27
C GLY A 434 -13.82 -15.14 14.15
N PHE A 435 -13.14 -14.01 13.93
CA PHE A 435 -13.80 -12.72 13.69
C PHE A 435 -14.76 -12.76 12.51
N PHE A 436 -14.32 -13.33 11.40
CA PHE A 436 -15.12 -13.43 10.19
C PHE A 436 -16.37 -14.30 10.44
N LEU A 437 -16.21 -15.49 11.02
CA LEU A 437 -17.30 -16.43 11.24
C LEU A 437 -18.33 -15.91 12.24
N VAL A 438 -17.91 -15.30 13.35
CA VAL A 438 -18.87 -14.75 14.33
C VAL A 438 -19.62 -13.55 13.75
N SER A 439 -18.93 -12.65 13.05
CA SER A 439 -19.58 -11.51 12.38
C SER A 439 -20.56 -11.99 11.30
N LEU A 440 -20.19 -13.02 10.54
CA LEU A 440 -21.08 -13.67 9.57
C LEU A 440 -22.31 -14.27 10.25
N ALA A 441 -22.13 -14.98 11.36
CA ALA A 441 -23.23 -15.58 12.12
C ALA A 441 -24.22 -14.51 12.62
N ILE A 442 -23.72 -13.36 13.09
CA ILE A 442 -24.55 -12.21 13.48
C ILE A 442 -25.33 -11.69 12.27
N LEU A 443 -24.68 -11.49 11.13
CA LEU A 443 -25.35 -11.01 9.91
C LEU A 443 -26.40 -11.99 9.39
N VAL A 444 -26.13 -13.30 9.42
CA VAL A 444 -27.09 -14.35 9.06
C VAL A 444 -28.26 -14.36 10.04
N TRP A 445 -28.00 -14.21 11.34
CA TRP A 445 -29.05 -14.07 12.34
C TRP A 445 -29.93 -12.84 12.08
N ILE A 446 -29.36 -11.67 11.79
CA ILE A 446 -30.13 -10.46 11.42
C ILE A 446 -30.92 -10.69 10.13
N GLY A 447 -30.28 -11.26 9.10
CA GLY A 447 -30.85 -11.48 7.77
C GLY A 447 -31.95 -12.54 7.71
N THR A 448 -32.04 -13.43 8.69
CA THR A 448 -33.10 -14.46 8.80
C THR A 448 -34.30 -14.01 9.63
N ARG A 449 -34.16 -12.92 10.41
CA ARG A 449 -35.25 -12.39 11.26
C ARG A 449 -36.26 -11.61 10.43
N ARG A 450 -37.55 -11.82 10.69
CA ARG A 450 -38.66 -11.10 10.07
C ARG A 450 -39.43 -10.29 11.13
N PRO A 451 -40.04 -9.15 10.78
CA PRO A 451 -39.98 -8.48 9.48
C PRO A 451 -38.64 -7.77 9.24
N ARG A 452 -38.11 -7.83 8.01
CA ARG A 452 -36.92 -7.04 7.60
C ARG A 452 -37.34 -5.71 7.04
N ARG A 453 -36.73 -4.65 7.55
CA ARG A 453 -36.93 -3.28 7.11
C ARG A 453 -35.95 -2.90 6.01
N ALA A 454 -36.26 -1.81 5.29
CA ALA A 454 -35.51 -1.34 4.14
C ALA A 454 -34.02 -1.10 4.46
N ALA A 455 -33.70 -0.57 5.65
CA ALA A 455 -32.33 -0.30 6.05
C ALA A 455 -31.47 -1.56 6.11
N ILE A 456 -32.00 -2.62 6.72
CA ILE A 456 -31.30 -3.91 6.89
C ILE A 456 -31.09 -4.60 5.54
N ASP A 457 -32.12 -4.64 4.68
CA ASP A 457 -31.98 -5.22 3.34
C ASP A 457 -30.91 -4.46 2.52
N ALA A 458 -30.89 -3.13 2.59
CA ALA A 458 -29.90 -2.30 1.89
C ALA A 458 -28.47 -2.55 2.40
N MET A 459 -28.29 -2.61 3.73
CA MET A 459 -26.98 -2.88 4.35
C MET A 459 -26.47 -4.28 4.00
N LEU A 460 -27.31 -5.32 4.07
CA LEU A 460 -26.90 -6.68 3.75
C LEU A 460 -26.51 -6.85 2.28
N VAL A 461 -27.24 -6.22 1.35
CA VAL A 461 -26.87 -6.22 -0.08
C VAL A 461 -25.56 -5.45 -0.30
N ALA A 462 -25.39 -4.29 0.33
CA ALA A 462 -24.15 -3.51 0.26
C ALA A 462 -22.95 -4.33 0.74
N LEU A 463 -23.08 -5.06 1.86
CA LEU A 463 -22.03 -5.93 2.39
C LEU A 463 -21.74 -7.12 1.48
N ALA A 464 -22.77 -7.75 0.91
CA ALA A 464 -22.59 -8.84 -0.05
C ALA A 464 -21.82 -8.36 -1.29
N VAL A 465 -22.17 -7.19 -1.82
CA VAL A 465 -21.44 -6.55 -2.92
C VAL A 465 -20.01 -6.20 -2.50
N SER A 466 -19.82 -5.65 -1.29
CA SER A 466 -18.51 -5.26 -0.78
C SER A 466 -17.57 -6.46 -0.63
N LEU A 467 -18.06 -7.61 -0.16
CA LEU A 467 -17.26 -8.84 -0.07
C LEU A 467 -16.81 -9.38 -1.44
N LEU A 468 -17.49 -9.00 -2.53
CA LEU A 468 -17.09 -9.35 -3.89
C LEU A 468 -16.06 -8.38 -4.44
N VAL A 469 -16.23 -7.07 -4.21
CA VAL A 469 -15.41 -6.03 -4.86
C VAL A 469 -14.24 -5.51 -4.02
N ASN A 470 -14.21 -5.79 -2.72
CA ASN A 470 -13.18 -5.35 -1.78
C ASN A 470 -12.29 -6.51 -1.31
N ASP A 471 -11.10 -6.18 -0.82
CA ASP A 471 -10.00 -7.09 -0.46
C ASP A 471 -9.74 -7.22 1.05
N THR A 472 -10.58 -6.59 1.89
CA THR A 472 -10.48 -6.59 3.36
C THR A 472 -11.70 -7.23 4.02
N PRO A 473 -11.98 -8.53 3.79
CA PRO A 473 -13.27 -9.15 4.11
C PRO A 473 -13.57 -9.18 5.61
N VAL A 474 -12.55 -9.36 6.45
CA VAL A 474 -12.69 -9.37 7.92
C VAL A 474 -13.15 -8.01 8.44
N GLU A 475 -12.58 -6.93 7.90
CA GLU A 475 -12.95 -5.56 8.31
C GLU A 475 -14.36 -5.21 7.83
N VAL A 476 -14.66 -5.52 6.57
CA VAL A 476 -15.98 -5.29 5.95
C VAL A 476 -17.08 -6.02 6.71
N ILE A 477 -16.90 -7.30 7.03
CA ILE A 477 -17.95 -8.08 7.69
C ILE A 477 -18.14 -7.66 9.16
N SER A 478 -17.06 -7.32 9.86
CA SER A 478 -17.12 -6.94 11.28
C SER A 478 -17.75 -5.56 11.46
N LEU A 479 -17.33 -4.57 10.67
CA LEU A 479 -17.95 -3.24 10.64
C LEU A 479 -19.36 -3.29 10.06
N GLY A 480 -19.59 -4.19 9.10
CA GLY A 480 -20.91 -4.46 8.55
C GLY A 480 -21.89 -4.98 9.59
N ALA A 481 -21.45 -5.91 10.44
CA ALA A 481 -22.24 -6.40 11.57
C ALA A 481 -22.54 -5.28 12.57
N LEU A 482 -21.56 -4.43 12.88
CA LEU A 482 -21.74 -3.24 13.72
C LEU A 482 -22.79 -2.29 13.14
N GLY A 483 -22.69 -1.95 11.85
CA GLY A 483 -23.64 -1.09 11.15
C GLY A 483 -25.05 -1.69 11.06
N CYS A 484 -25.16 -3.00 10.80
CA CYS A 484 -26.44 -3.72 10.82
C CYS A 484 -27.09 -3.67 12.21
N LEU A 485 -26.33 -3.86 13.29
CA LEU A 485 -26.87 -3.75 14.66
C LEU A 485 -27.32 -2.32 14.98
N ALA A 486 -26.57 -1.31 14.53
CA ALA A 486 -26.94 0.09 14.67
C ALA A 486 -28.25 0.40 13.95
N LEU A 487 -28.39 -0.01 12.69
CA LEU A 487 -29.62 0.16 11.91
C LEU A 487 -30.79 -0.63 12.51
N LEU A 488 -30.54 -1.85 12.98
CA LEU A 488 -31.55 -2.69 13.61
C LEU A 488 -32.12 -1.99 14.84
N ARG A 489 -31.26 -1.48 15.74
CA ARG A 489 -31.67 -0.79 16.95
C ARG A 489 -32.24 0.59 16.69
N PHE A 490 -31.76 1.28 15.66
CA PHE A 490 -32.28 2.56 15.21
C PHE A 490 -33.74 2.46 14.75
N GLU A 491 -34.08 1.37 14.08
CA GLU A 491 -35.42 1.13 13.59
C GLU A 491 -36.33 0.44 14.61
N SER A 492 -35.81 -0.48 15.44
CA SER A 492 -36.57 -1.26 16.40
C SER A 492 -36.71 -0.54 17.75
N VAL A 493 -37.85 0.11 17.99
CA VAL A 493 -38.18 0.62 19.33
C VAL A 493 -39.10 -0.32 20.12
N ASP A 494 -39.81 -1.27 19.50
CA ASP A 494 -40.96 -1.91 20.18
C ASP A 494 -40.93 -3.43 20.44
N SER A 495 -39.98 -4.22 19.91
CA SER A 495 -39.97 -5.69 20.11
C SER A 495 -38.94 -6.19 21.14
N ARG A 496 -39.42 -6.62 22.32
CA ARG A 496 -38.62 -7.20 23.42
C ARG A 496 -37.63 -8.30 23.00
N PRO A 497 -37.98 -9.30 22.16
CA PRO A 497 -37.04 -10.36 21.76
C PRO A 497 -35.92 -9.86 20.84
N MET A 498 -36.19 -8.91 19.94
CA MET A 498 -35.16 -8.32 19.07
C MET A 498 -34.20 -7.45 19.89
N ARG A 499 -34.72 -6.72 20.89
CA ARG A 499 -33.89 -5.93 21.82
C ARG A 499 -32.93 -6.83 22.61
N ARG A 500 -33.39 -7.97 23.15
CA ARG A 500 -32.53 -8.92 23.86
C ARG A 500 -31.46 -9.51 22.94
N GLY A 501 -31.85 -10.01 21.77
CA GLY A 501 -30.90 -10.58 20.81
C GLY A 501 -29.85 -9.56 20.32
N ALA A 502 -30.26 -8.32 20.08
CA ALA A 502 -29.34 -7.25 19.69
C ALA A 502 -28.36 -6.90 20.82
N LEU A 503 -28.80 -6.86 22.08
CA LEU A 503 -27.92 -6.61 23.23
C LEU A 503 -26.93 -7.78 23.46
N THR A 504 -27.36 -9.02 23.25
CA THR A 504 -26.44 -10.18 23.26
C THR A 504 -25.41 -10.07 22.15
N ALA A 505 -25.82 -9.75 20.92
CA ALA A 505 -24.90 -9.54 19.80
C ALA A 505 -23.92 -8.38 20.05
N VAL A 506 -24.39 -7.31 20.71
CA VAL A 506 -23.53 -6.21 21.18
C VAL A 506 -22.47 -6.71 22.16
N GLY A 507 -22.88 -7.51 23.16
CA GLY A 507 -21.94 -8.09 24.13
C GLY A 507 -20.91 -9.02 23.46
N VAL A 508 -21.34 -9.84 22.49
CA VAL A 508 -20.44 -10.72 21.72
C VAL A 508 -19.45 -9.91 20.88
N LEU A 509 -19.89 -8.89 20.15
CA LEU A 509 -18.99 -8.04 19.38
C LEU A 509 -18.05 -7.22 20.26
N ALA A 510 -18.51 -6.78 21.44
CA ALA A 510 -17.65 -6.08 22.39
C ALA A 510 -16.55 -7.01 22.92
N ALA A 511 -16.93 -8.23 23.32
CA ALA A 511 -15.97 -9.26 23.75
C ALA A 511 -14.98 -9.61 22.63
N LEU A 512 -15.46 -9.70 21.39
CA LEU A 512 -14.61 -9.90 20.22
C LEU A 512 -13.67 -8.71 19.98
N ALA A 513 -14.15 -7.47 20.03
CA ALA A 513 -13.32 -6.28 19.87
C ALA A 513 -12.21 -6.22 20.94
N LEU A 514 -12.53 -6.60 22.18
CA LEU A 514 -11.58 -6.73 23.27
C LEU A 514 -10.62 -7.92 23.09
N ALA A 515 -11.09 -9.05 22.56
CA ALA A 515 -10.26 -10.23 22.31
C ALA A 515 -9.32 -10.06 21.09
N GLY A 516 -9.70 -9.23 20.12
CA GLY A 516 -8.84 -8.81 19.00
C GLY A 516 -7.94 -7.63 19.33
N CYS A 517 -8.05 -7.10 20.55
CA CYS A 517 -7.13 -6.12 21.07
C CYS A 517 -5.74 -6.77 21.17
N GLY A 518 -4.93 -6.58 20.12
CA GLY A 518 -3.62 -7.20 19.95
C GLY A 518 -3.41 -8.01 18.66
N SER A 519 -4.45 -8.31 17.87
CA SER A 519 -4.29 -9.05 16.59
C SER A 519 -4.26 -8.17 15.33
N GLN A 520 -4.69 -6.92 15.44
CA GLN A 520 -4.43 -5.86 14.45
C GLN A 520 -3.00 -5.38 14.65
N GLY A 521 -2.05 -6.11 14.05
CA GLY A 521 -0.62 -6.00 14.34
C GLY A 521 -0.04 -4.59 14.29
N VAL A 522 -0.05 -3.93 15.45
CA VAL A 522 1.17 -3.40 16.04
C VAL A 522 1.97 -4.61 16.50
N VAL A 523 2.75 -5.22 15.60
CA VAL A 523 3.84 -6.09 16.04
C VAL A 523 5.01 -5.16 16.36
N SER A 524 4.93 -4.49 17.50
CA SER A 524 6.13 -4.21 18.27
C SER A 524 6.39 -5.50 19.04
N PRO A 525 7.40 -6.32 18.69
CA PRO A 525 7.90 -7.25 19.67
C PRO A 525 8.46 -6.38 20.80
N ALA A 526 7.76 -6.32 21.94
CA ALA A 526 8.44 -6.05 23.19
C ALA A 526 9.59 -7.07 23.28
N PRO A 527 10.82 -6.66 23.64
CA PRO A 527 11.96 -7.55 23.65
C PRO A 527 11.75 -8.55 24.78
N LYS A 528 11.16 -9.69 24.48
CA LYS A 528 11.56 -10.91 25.16
C LYS A 528 12.91 -11.26 24.55
N THR A 529 13.96 -11.07 25.32
CA THR A 529 15.25 -11.73 25.17
C THR A 529 15.00 -13.23 25.12
N VAL A 530 14.58 -13.72 23.96
CA VAL A 530 14.79 -15.10 23.57
C VAL A 530 16.24 -15.11 23.14
N VAL A 531 17.11 -15.53 24.05
CA VAL A 531 18.41 -16.11 23.69
C VAL A 531 18.09 -17.41 22.95
N GLY A 532 17.63 -17.25 21.72
CA GLY A 532 17.61 -18.29 20.71
C GLY A 532 18.75 -17.92 19.80
N THR A 533 19.82 -18.72 19.85
CA THR A 533 21.00 -18.58 19.01
C THR A 533 20.57 -18.81 17.56
N VAL A 534 20.02 -17.79 16.91
CA VAL A 534 19.92 -17.78 15.45
C VAL A 534 21.36 -17.70 14.98
N LYS A 535 21.84 -18.77 14.36
CA LYS A 535 23.16 -18.82 13.78
C LYS A 535 23.29 -17.64 12.81
N GLN A 536 24.05 -16.65 13.22
CA GLN A 536 24.31 -15.45 12.44
C GLN A 536 24.96 -15.91 11.13
N GLU A 537 24.30 -15.65 9.99
CA GLU A 537 24.93 -15.89 8.70
C GLU A 537 26.25 -15.13 8.66
N ALA A 538 27.33 -15.82 8.27
CA ALA A 538 28.66 -15.25 8.25
C ALA A 538 28.67 -13.96 7.41
N PRO A 539 29.21 -12.82 7.93
CA PRO A 539 29.22 -11.54 7.23
C PRO A 539 29.79 -11.63 5.80
N GLY A 540 30.78 -12.51 5.58
CA GLY A 540 31.37 -12.75 4.28
C GLY A 540 30.44 -13.35 3.22
N LYS A 541 29.33 -14.01 3.61
CA LYS A 541 28.34 -14.53 2.65
C LYS A 541 27.66 -13.41 1.87
N ALA A 542 27.28 -12.34 2.57
CA ALA A 542 26.68 -11.18 1.94
C ALA A 542 27.67 -10.50 0.98
N ILE A 543 28.94 -10.42 1.36
CA ILE A 543 30.00 -9.85 0.53
C ILE A 543 30.22 -10.71 -0.73
N PHE A 544 30.29 -12.03 -0.58
CA PHE A 544 30.41 -12.99 -1.69
C PHE A 544 29.31 -12.82 -2.74
N ILE A 545 28.05 -12.68 -2.30
CA ILE A 545 26.90 -12.48 -3.19
C ILE A 545 26.95 -11.10 -3.84
N ASN A 546 27.22 -10.05 -3.05
CA ASN A 546 27.19 -8.67 -3.52
C ASN A 546 28.34 -8.34 -4.49
N GLN A 547 29.49 -8.98 -4.33
CA GLN A 547 30.64 -8.84 -5.24
C GLN A 547 30.53 -9.71 -6.50
N GLY A 548 29.43 -10.47 -6.64
CA GLY A 548 29.14 -11.27 -7.82
C GLY A 548 29.97 -12.55 -7.94
N CYS A 549 30.63 -12.99 -6.87
CA CYS A 549 31.53 -14.15 -6.91
C CYS A 549 30.83 -15.43 -7.40
N GLY A 550 29.55 -15.60 -7.03
CA GLY A 550 28.73 -16.76 -7.44
C GLY A 550 28.38 -16.84 -8.92
N ALA A 551 28.53 -15.73 -9.68
CA ALA A 551 28.33 -15.74 -11.12
C ALA A 551 29.49 -16.43 -11.87
N CYS A 552 30.69 -16.37 -11.30
CA CYS A 552 31.89 -16.98 -11.89
C CYS A 552 32.26 -18.30 -11.21
N HIS A 553 31.98 -18.44 -9.93
CA HIS A 553 32.41 -19.58 -9.12
C HIS A 553 31.23 -20.38 -8.56
N THR A 554 31.47 -21.67 -8.36
CA THR A 554 30.59 -22.54 -7.58
C THR A 554 31.03 -22.48 -6.11
N TYR A 555 30.09 -22.28 -5.19
CA TYR A 555 30.33 -22.36 -3.74
C TYR A 555 29.04 -22.70 -3.01
N THR A 556 28.89 -23.95 -2.59
CA THR A 556 27.65 -24.47 -1.98
C THR A 556 27.20 -23.69 -0.74
N PRO A 557 28.10 -23.26 0.18
CA PRO A 557 27.72 -22.47 1.35
C PRO A 557 27.16 -21.08 1.04
N ALA A 558 27.43 -20.52 -0.15
CA ALA A 558 26.82 -19.26 -0.60
C ALA A 558 25.36 -19.41 -1.07
N GLY A 559 24.89 -20.65 -1.26
CA GLY A 559 23.51 -20.95 -1.64
C GLY A 559 23.35 -21.32 -3.13
N PRO A 560 22.12 -21.63 -3.56
CA PRO A 560 21.85 -22.26 -4.86
C PRO A 560 22.17 -21.39 -6.08
N GLU A 561 22.40 -20.09 -5.89
CA GLU A 561 22.72 -19.11 -6.93
C GLU A 561 24.22 -19.07 -7.28
N ALA A 562 25.10 -19.64 -6.45
CA ALA A 562 26.54 -19.69 -6.67
C ALA A 562 26.95 -20.98 -7.41
N LYS A 563 26.71 -21.01 -8.72
CA LYS A 563 27.00 -22.17 -9.61
C LYS A 563 27.80 -21.79 -10.84
N GLY A 564 28.58 -20.72 -10.77
CA GLY A 564 29.42 -20.29 -11.87
C GLY A 564 30.53 -21.31 -12.18
N ASN A 565 30.90 -21.42 -13.45
CA ASN A 565 31.92 -22.33 -13.97
C ASN A 565 33.04 -21.59 -14.75
N ILE A 566 33.03 -20.26 -14.71
CA ILE A 566 34.03 -19.40 -15.36
C ILE A 566 35.35 -19.46 -14.58
N GLY A 567 35.26 -19.52 -13.24
CA GLY A 567 36.38 -19.71 -12.33
C GLY A 567 36.34 -21.08 -11.64
N PRO A 568 37.39 -21.44 -10.90
CA PRO A 568 37.48 -22.71 -10.17
C PRO A 568 36.39 -22.87 -9.11
N ASP A 569 36.03 -24.12 -8.85
CA ASP A 569 35.04 -24.52 -7.84
C ASP A 569 35.55 -24.25 -6.42
N LEU A 570 34.94 -23.30 -5.72
CA LEU A 570 35.43 -22.85 -4.42
C LEU A 570 35.14 -23.83 -3.30
N ASP A 571 34.26 -24.82 -3.51
CA ASP A 571 34.11 -25.94 -2.56
C ASP A 571 35.40 -26.79 -2.49
N LYS A 572 36.33 -26.60 -3.42
CA LYS A 572 37.63 -27.30 -3.50
C LYS A 572 38.84 -26.44 -3.11
N LEU A 573 38.62 -25.26 -2.52
CA LEU A 573 39.69 -24.31 -2.15
C LEU A 573 40.84 -24.95 -1.34
N ALA A 574 40.54 -25.82 -0.38
CA ALA A 574 41.55 -26.51 0.43
C ALA A 574 42.49 -27.40 -0.42
N THR A 575 41.97 -27.99 -1.50
CA THR A 575 42.78 -28.79 -2.44
C THR A 575 43.69 -27.90 -3.28
N TYR A 576 43.19 -26.76 -3.75
CA TYR A 576 43.97 -25.81 -4.54
C TYR A 576 45.09 -25.16 -3.73
N ALA A 577 44.82 -24.78 -2.48
CA ALA A 577 45.84 -24.24 -1.57
C ALA A 577 47.01 -25.23 -1.37
N LYS A 578 46.71 -26.53 -1.20
CA LYS A 578 47.74 -27.58 -1.10
C LYS A 578 48.55 -27.72 -2.40
N GLN A 579 47.91 -27.67 -3.56
CA GLN A 579 48.59 -27.71 -4.86
C GLN A 579 49.48 -26.49 -5.09
N ALA A 580 49.06 -25.32 -4.59
CA ALA A 580 49.83 -24.09 -4.59
C ALA A 580 50.95 -24.05 -3.53
N LYS A 581 51.04 -25.06 -2.65
CA LYS A 581 51.96 -25.11 -1.50
C LYS A 581 51.81 -23.89 -0.57
N GLN A 582 50.57 -23.42 -0.37
CA GLN A 582 50.27 -22.25 0.47
C GLN A 582 49.25 -22.61 1.58
N PRO A 583 49.31 -21.93 2.75
CA PRO A 583 48.24 -21.98 3.74
C PRO A 583 46.90 -21.51 3.13
N LEU A 584 45.80 -22.15 3.50
CA LEU A 584 44.47 -21.90 2.90
C LEU A 584 44.03 -20.42 2.99
N GLU A 585 44.17 -19.80 4.16
CA GLU A 585 43.75 -18.41 4.37
C GLU A 585 44.57 -17.43 3.53
N THR A 586 45.90 -17.60 3.52
CA THR A 586 46.81 -16.80 2.69
C THR A 586 46.56 -17.01 1.21
N PHE A 587 46.32 -18.25 0.78
CA PHE A 587 45.99 -18.61 -0.60
C PHE A 587 44.71 -17.91 -1.08
N VAL A 588 43.65 -17.95 -0.28
CA VAL A 588 42.37 -17.30 -0.61
C VAL A 588 42.49 -15.78 -0.60
N HIS A 589 43.15 -15.20 0.40
CA HIS A 589 43.42 -13.77 0.45
C HIS A 589 44.16 -13.31 -0.82
N ASP A 590 45.28 -13.96 -1.14
CA ASP A 590 46.10 -13.63 -2.30
C ASP A 590 45.36 -13.83 -3.62
N SER A 591 44.51 -14.85 -3.72
CA SER A 591 43.67 -15.09 -4.90
C SER A 591 42.62 -13.99 -5.09
N ILE A 592 42.22 -13.28 -4.05
CA ILE A 592 41.27 -12.16 -4.12
C ILE A 592 42.00 -10.85 -4.46
N VAL A 593 43.10 -10.56 -3.79
CA VAL A 593 43.82 -9.27 -3.96
C VAL A 593 44.77 -9.26 -5.15
N ASP A 594 45.28 -10.42 -5.56
CA ASP A 594 46.15 -10.62 -6.71
C ASP A 594 45.81 -11.92 -7.47
N PRO A 595 44.68 -11.94 -8.19
CA PRO A 595 44.13 -13.16 -8.78
C PRO A 595 44.98 -13.83 -9.86
N ASN A 596 46.04 -13.17 -10.34
CA ASN A 596 46.96 -13.77 -11.31
C ASN A 596 48.22 -14.37 -10.67
N LYS A 597 48.42 -14.18 -9.36
CA LYS A 597 49.56 -14.73 -8.61
C LYS A 597 49.57 -16.25 -8.67
N TYR A 598 48.40 -16.86 -8.58
CA TYR A 598 48.18 -18.28 -8.82
C TYR A 598 46.86 -18.48 -9.57
N VAL A 599 46.91 -19.16 -10.71
CA VAL A 599 45.72 -19.53 -11.48
C VAL A 599 45.65 -21.03 -11.58
N GLN A 600 44.53 -21.60 -11.11
CA GLN A 600 44.31 -23.04 -11.10
C GLN A 600 44.42 -23.62 -12.52
N LYS A 601 45.10 -24.75 -12.66
CA LYS A 601 45.28 -25.44 -13.95
C LYS A 601 43.92 -25.68 -14.61
N GLY A 602 43.78 -25.24 -15.86
CA GLY A 602 42.54 -25.36 -16.64
C GLY A 602 41.71 -24.07 -16.71
N PHE A 603 42.10 -23.00 -16.01
CA PHE A 603 41.40 -21.71 -16.05
C PHE A 603 42.24 -20.58 -16.69
N PRO A 604 41.60 -19.64 -17.39
CA PRO A 604 42.29 -18.53 -18.06
C PRO A 604 42.81 -17.47 -17.07
N LYS A 605 44.01 -16.94 -17.35
CA LYS A 605 44.55 -15.76 -16.64
C LYS A 605 43.77 -14.49 -17.02
N ASN A 606 43.81 -13.47 -16.15
CA ASN A 606 43.20 -12.15 -16.34
C ASN A 606 41.65 -12.12 -16.45
N VAL A 607 40.94 -13.16 -16.01
CA VAL A 607 39.47 -13.17 -16.01
C VAL A 607 38.88 -12.66 -14.70
N MET A 608 39.52 -12.94 -13.56
CA MET A 608 39.05 -12.44 -12.27
C MET A 608 39.37 -10.94 -12.11
N PRO A 609 38.38 -10.10 -11.76
CA PRO A 609 38.58 -8.66 -11.59
C PRO A 609 39.68 -8.32 -10.58
N LYS A 610 40.57 -7.38 -10.95
CA LYS A 610 41.63 -6.87 -10.06
C LYS A 610 41.12 -5.82 -9.05
N SER A 611 39.86 -5.40 -9.20
CA SER A 611 39.21 -4.41 -8.33
C SER A 611 39.02 -4.92 -6.89
N TYR A 612 39.09 -6.22 -6.62
CA TYR A 612 38.89 -6.74 -5.26
C TYR A 612 40.01 -6.38 -4.28
N LYS A 613 41.17 -5.92 -4.78
CA LYS A 613 42.23 -5.34 -3.94
C LYS A 613 41.78 -4.06 -3.22
N THR A 614 40.73 -3.39 -3.70
CA THR A 614 40.20 -2.14 -3.08
C THR A 614 39.06 -2.40 -2.10
N LEU A 615 38.74 -3.66 -1.78
CA LEU A 615 37.77 -3.98 -0.74
C LEU A 615 38.24 -3.43 0.62
N PRO A 616 37.33 -2.90 1.46
CA PRO A 616 37.67 -2.53 2.83
C PRO A 616 38.30 -3.70 3.58
N ALA A 617 39.32 -3.43 4.41
CA ALA A 617 40.08 -4.49 5.09
C ALA A 617 39.19 -5.43 5.94
N GLY A 618 38.13 -4.89 6.56
CA GLY A 618 37.13 -5.68 7.29
C GLY A 618 36.33 -6.61 6.37
N ASP A 619 35.85 -6.10 5.25
CA ASP A 619 35.08 -6.87 4.28
C ASP A 619 35.91 -7.97 3.62
N LEU A 620 37.18 -7.67 3.31
CA LEU A 620 38.12 -8.64 2.77
C LEU A 620 38.37 -9.77 3.78
N LYS A 621 38.59 -9.42 5.05
CA LYS A 621 38.78 -10.41 6.12
C LYS A 621 37.53 -11.28 6.29
N ASP A 622 36.35 -10.69 6.33
CA ASP A 622 35.08 -11.41 6.50
C ASP A 622 34.78 -12.33 5.32
N LEU A 623 35.13 -11.92 4.10
CA LEU A 623 35.02 -12.73 2.89
C LEU A 623 36.00 -13.91 2.91
N VAL A 624 37.26 -13.69 3.31
CA VAL A 624 38.26 -14.75 3.47
C VAL A 624 37.81 -15.74 4.54
N ASP A 625 37.31 -15.24 5.68
CA ASP A 625 36.78 -16.07 6.77
C ASP A 625 35.60 -16.93 6.30
N PHE A 626 34.70 -16.39 5.48
CA PHE A 626 33.57 -17.12 4.90
C PHE A 626 33.99 -18.24 3.93
N LEU A 627 35.10 -18.06 3.21
CA LEU A 627 35.62 -19.02 2.24
C LEU A 627 36.53 -20.10 2.85
N THR A 628 36.99 -19.90 4.08
CA THR A 628 38.05 -20.73 4.69
C THR A 628 37.62 -21.42 5.97
N LYS A 629 36.63 -20.89 6.69
CA LYS A 629 36.13 -21.47 7.95
C LYS A 629 34.90 -22.33 7.71
N PRO A 630 34.65 -23.37 8.55
CA PRO A 630 33.45 -24.18 8.46
C PRO A 630 32.19 -23.32 8.60
N GLN A 631 31.34 -23.37 7.57
CA GLN A 631 30.03 -22.74 7.59
C GLN A 631 29.06 -23.76 8.17
N GLY A 632 28.75 -23.62 9.46
CA GLY A 632 27.96 -24.63 10.15
C GLY A 632 26.46 -24.53 9.88
#